data_AF-A0AAU0Y3B3-F1
#
_entry.id   AF-A0AAU0Y3B3-F1
#
_cell.length_a   1.000
_cell.length_b   1.000
_cell.length_c   1.000
_cell.angle_alpha   90.00
_cell.angle_beta   90.00
_cell.angle_gamma   90.00
#
_symmetry.space_group_name_H-M   'P 1'
#
loop_
_entity.id
_entity.type
_entity.pdbx_description
1 polymer ?
#
loop_
_entity_poly.entity_id
_entity_poly.type
_entity_poly.pdbx_seq_one_letter_code
_entity_poly.pdbx_strand_id
1 'polypeptide(L)'
;MNSFCEGERAAGLLMGIFNAVGDGQHLLTASARTPDGPMSAMAHIKNRADETEIDAEEANRLLSVLTMTAGQGVGALVVRTRTGEAASRVIGWHLGDGAAAPVSRGALFDAYCTDPATGEPIPPEPGVEYADAPPVRV
;
A
#
# COMPACT_ATOMS: atom_id res chain seq x y z
N MET A 1 18.42 -0.92 -19.34
CA MET A 1 17.82 0.06 -20.26
C MET A 1 16.39 0.46 -19.86
N ASN A 2 15.87 0.09 -18.67
CA ASN A 2 14.41 0.16 -18.38
C ASN A 2 13.97 0.98 -17.14
N SER A 3 14.85 1.55 -16.30
CA SER A 3 14.42 2.22 -15.05
C SER A 3 13.53 3.46 -15.25
N PHE A 4 13.62 4.14 -16.39
CA PHE A 4 12.74 5.27 -16.69
C PHE A 4 11.27 4.82 -16.81
N CYS A 5 11.02 3.71 -17.51
CA CYS A 5 9.68 3.15 -17.69
C CYS A 5 9.14 2.53 -16.39
N GLU A 6 10.01 1.96 -15.55
CA GLU A 6 9.63 1.47 -14.21
C GLU A 6 9.20 2.61 -13.29
N GLY A 7 9.92 3.73 -13.31
CA GLY A 7 9.56 4.93 -12.55
C GLY A 7 8.22 5.53 -13.00
N GLU A 8 7.95 5.58 -14.30
CA GLU A 8 6.65 6.02 -14.82
C GLU A 8 5.50 5.10 -14.40
N ARG A 9 5.70 3.77 -14.47
CA ARG A 9 4.72 2.79 -13.98
C ARG A 9 4.48 2.93 -12.47
N ALA A 10 5.55 3.12 -11.69
CA ALA A 10 5.46 3.33 -10.25
C ALA A 10 4.69 4.61 -9.90
N ALA A 11 4.94 5.71 -10.62
CA ALA A 11 4.20 6.96 -10.45
C ALA A 11 2.73 6.83 -10.83
N GLY A 12 2.42 6.20 -11.98
CA GLY A 12 1.05 5.92 -12.40
C GLY A 12 0.30 5.06 -11.38
N LEU A 13 0.97 4.04 -10.85
CA LEU A 13 0.43 3.20 -9.79
C LEU A 13 0.14 3.97 -8.50
N LEU A 14 1.06 4.83 -8.06
CA LEU A 14 0.85 5.67 -6.87
C LEU A 14 -0.37 6.60 -7.05
N MET A 15 -0.51 7.22 -8.22
CA MET A 15 -1.69 8.05 -8.54
C MET A 15 -2.98 7.24 -8.59
N GLY A 16 -2.94 6.02 -9.15
CA GLY A 16 -4.07 5.09 -9.16
C GLY A 16 -4.50 4.71 -7.74
N ILE A 17 -3.55 4.55 -6.82
CA ILE A 17 -3.82 4.29 -5.40
C ILE A 17 -4.48 5.51 -4.74
N PHE A 18 -3.99 6.72 -4.97
CA PHE A 18 -4.62 7.93 -4.43
C PHE A 18 -6.08 8.04 -4.86
N ASN A 19 -6.37 7.77 -6.14
CA ASN A 19 -7.75 7.74 -6.62
C ASN A 19 -8.60 6.63 -5.97
N ALA A 20 -8.00 5.45 -5.77
CA ALA A 20 -8.68 4.29 -5.21
C ALA A 20 -9.02 4.44 -3.71
N VAL A 21 -8.18 5.12 -2.93
CA VAL A 21 -8.39 5.32 -1.49
C VAL A 21 -9.39 6.44 -1.19
N GLY A 22 -9.58 7.37 -2.12
CA GLY A 22 -10.48 8.52 -1.98
C GLY A 22 -10.00 9.53 -0.95
N ASP A 23 -10.87 10.46 -0.58
CA ASP A 23 -10.57 11.54 0.37
C ASP A 23 -10.34 11.00 1.80
N GLY A 24 -9.38 11.61 2.51
CA GLY A 24 -9.11 11.26 3.91
C GLY A 24 -7.67 11.45 4.34
N GLN A 25 -7.38 10.97 5.56
CA GLN A 25 -6.03 10.87 6.09
C GLN A 25 -5.61 9.41 6.09
N HIS A 26 -4.53 9.12 5.38
CA HIS A 26 -4.09 7.76 5.16
C HIS A 26 -2.62 7.58 5.52
N LEU A 27 -2.30 6.42 6.05
CA LEU A 27 -0.94 5.91 6.19
C LEU A 27 -0.76 4.79 5.16
N LEU A 28 0.14 5.02 4.21
CA LEU A 28 0.55 4.04 3.22
C LEU A 28 1.75 3.28 3.77
N THR A 29 1.71 1.95 3.65
CA THR A 29 2.86 1.07 3.95
C THR A 29 3.12 0.19 2.75
N ALA A 30 4.20 0.49 2.03
CA ALA A 30 4.66 -0.32 0.90
C ALA A 30 5.80 -1.24 1.32
N SER A 31 5.83 -2.43 0.74
CA SER A 31 6.93 -3.37 0.89
C SER A 31 7.24 -4.06 -0.43
N ALA A 32 8.51 -4.35 -0.64
CA ALA A 32 9.01 -5.11 -1.78
C ALA A 32 10.02 -6.15 -1.30
N ARG A 33 10.00 -7.33 -1.93
CA ARG A 33 11.14 -8.24 -1.86
C ARG A 33 12.07 -7.94 -3.03
N THR A 34 13.32 -7.63 -2.73
CA THR A 34 14.36 -7.33 -3.72
C THR A 34 15.51 -8.33 -3.59
N PRO A 35 16.38 -8.47 -4.63
CA PRO A 35 17.58 -9.31 -4.53
C PRO A 35 18.50 -8.93 -3.36
N ASP A 36 18.54 -7.65 -2.98
CA ASP A 36 19.40 -7.13 -1.90
C ASP A 36 18.72 -7.22 -0.51
N GLY A 37 17.50 -7.74 -0.45
CA GLY A 37 16.73 -7.91 0.79
C GLY A 37 15.35 -7.24 0.76
N PRO A 38 14.61 -7.30 1.88
CA PRO A 38 13.32 -6.64 1.99
C PRO A 38 13.51 -5.11 2.02
N MET A 39 12.65 -4.40 1.30
CA MET A 39 12.57 -2.94 1.32
C MET A 39 11.17 -2.52 1.74
N SER A 40 11.05 -1.49 2.56
CA SER A 40 9.76 -0.92 2.96
C SER A 40 9.82 0.60 3.07
N ALA A 41 8.66 1.23 2.87
CA ALA A 41 8.47 2.66 3.03
C ALA A 41 7.09 2.93 3.61
N MET A 42 6.99 4.00 4.39
CA MET A 42 5.72 4.52 4.89
C MET A 42 5.58 5.98 4.48
N ALA A 43 4.34 6.40 4.22
CA ALA A 43 4.01 7.80 3.97
C ALA A 43 2.67 8.17 4.56
N HIS A 44 2.60 9.35 5.14
CA HIS A 44 1.34 9.98 5.51
C HIS A 44 0.84 10.81 4.34
N ILE A 45 -0.41 10.60 3.97
CA ILE A 45 -1.07 11.41 2.96
C ILE A 45 -2.34 12.02 3.51
N LYS A 46 -2.65 13.23 3.06
CA LYS A 46 -4.00 13.79 3.15
C LYS A 46 -4.52 13.93 1.74
N ASN A 47 -5.50 13.12 1.40
CA ASN A 47 -6.10 13.13 0.09
C ASN A 47 -7.38 13.95 0.12
N ARG A 48 -7.55 14.82 -0.88
CA ARG A 48 -8.72 15.67 -1.08
C ARG A 48 -9.10 15.59 -2.55
N ALA A 49 -10.33 15.99 -2.87
CA ALA A 49 -10.88 15.90 -4.22
C ALA A 49 -9.99 16.52 -5.33
N ASP A 50 -9.18 17.54 -5.00
CA ASP A 50 -8.34 18.31 -5.92
C ASP A 50 -6.84 18.14 -5.70
N GLU A 51 -6.41 17.65 -4.53
CA GLU A 51 -5.00 17.60 -4.16
C GLU A 51 -4.69 16.46 -3.18
N THR A 52 -3.53 15.84 -3.37
CA THR A 52 -2.93 14.92 -2.39
C THR A 52 -1.73 15.60 -1.74
N GLU A 53 -1.82 15.89 -0.44
CA GLU A 53 -0.69 16.35 0.36
C GLU A 53 0.16 15.12 0.78
N ILE A 54 1.44 15.12 0.43
CA ILE A 54 2.43 14.12 0.84
C ILE A 54 3.80 14.79 1.02
N ASP A 55 4.58 14.35 2.01
CA ASP A 55 5.96 14.80 2.16
C ASP A 55 6.83 14.31 0.99
N ALA A 56 7.71 15.17 0.46
CA ALA A 56 8.50 14.85 -0.72
C ALA A 56 9.49 13.69 -0.46
N GLU A 57 10.03 13.57 0.74
CA GLU A 57 10.94 12.49 1.10
C GLU A 57 10.18 11.16 1.26
N GLU A 58 9.02 11.20 1.90
CA GLU A 58 8.11 10.05 2.00
C GLU A 58 7.63 9.57 0.62
N ALA A 59 7.25 10.50 -0.27
CA ALA A 59 6.87 10.20 -1.65
C ALA A 59 8.01 9.52 -2.42
N ASN A 60 9.23 10.05 -2.32
CA ASN A 60 10.40 9.48 -2.98
C ASN A 60 10.75 8.08 -2.47
N ARG A 61 10.62 7.83 -1.15
CA ARG A 61 10.78 6.48 -0.58
C ARG A 61 9.72 5.51 -1.11
N LEU A 62 8.45 5.92 -1.13
CA LEU A 62 7.38 5.09 -1.68
C LEU A 62 7.63 4.76 -3.16
N LEU A 63 7.95 5.76 -3.98
CA LEU A 63 8.26 5.58 -5.40
C LEU A 63 9.44 4.63 -5.60
N SER A 64 10.45 4.69 -4.73
CA SER A 64 11.58 3.77 -4.79
C SER A 64 11.14 2.31 -4.58
N VAL A 65 10.30 2.05 -3.56
CA VAL A 65 9.74 0.70 -3.32
C VAL A 65 8.86 0.24 -4.48
N LEU A 66 7.99 1.11 -4.99
CA LEU A 66 7.09 0.80 -6.11
C LEU A 66 7.85 0.57 -7.43
N THR A 67 8.96 1.26 -7.65
CA THR A 67 9.83 1.03 -8.81
C THR A 67 10.43 -0.38 -8.76
N MET A 68 10.83 -0.85 -7.57
CA MET A 68 11.33 -2.21 -7.40
C MET A 68 10.27 -3.27 -7.71
N THR A 69 9.01 -3.07 -7.27
CA THR A 69 7.91 -4.00 -7.59
C THR A 69 7.45 -3.93 -9.05
N ALA A 70 7.66 -2.79 -9.73
CA ALA A 70 7.33 -2.63 -11.14
C ALA A 70 8.39 -3.22 -12.10
N GLY A 71 9.63 -3.38 -11.64
CA GLY A 71 10.73 -3.89 -12.44
C GLY A 71 10.99 -5.39 -12.26
N GLN A 72 11.22 -5.83 -11.03
CA GLN A 72 11.72 -7.19 -10.75
C GLN A 72 11.17 -7.82 -9.46
N GLY A 73 10.31 -7.11 -8.73
CA GLY A 73 9.89 -7.49 -7.38
C GLY A 73 8.43 -7.88 -7.27
N VAL A 74 8.12 -8.69 -6.26
CA VAL A 74 6.77 -8.86 -5.72
C VAL A 74 6.69 -8.08 -4.42
N GLY A 75 5.59 -7.37 -4.22
CA GLY A 75 5.39 -6.55 -3.04
C GLY A 75 3.94 -6.49 -2.59
N ALA A 76 3.70 -5.63 -1.61
CA ALA A 76 2.37 -5.31 -1.13
C ALA A 76 2.31 -3.83 -0.75
N LEU A 77 1.13 -3.25 -0.92
CA LEU A 77 0.79 -1.94 -0.40
C LEU A 77 -0.43 -2.07 0.50
N VAL A 78 -0.33 -1.58 1.72
CA VAL A 78 -1.45 -1.47 2.65
C VAL A 78 -1.74 0.01 2.89
N VAL A 79 -3.02 0.36 2.92
CA VAL A 79 -3.49 1.69 3.26
C VAL A 79 -4.35 1.60 4.49
N ARG A 80 -3.95 2.34 5.53
CA ARG A 80 -4.74 2.54 6.74
C ARG A 80 -5.34 3.94 6.72
N THR A 81 -6.66 4.01 6.69
CA THR A 81 -7.43 5.26 6.66
C THR A 81 -7.99 5.55 8.03
N ARG A 82 -7.80 6.76 8.54
CA ARG A 82 -8.40 7.17 9.81
C ARG A 82 -9.87 7.55 9.60
N THR A 83 -10.79 6.87 10.29
CA THR A 83 -12.25 7.10 10.19
C THR A 83 -12.84 7.76 11.44
N GLY A 84 -12.01 8.07 12.43
CA GLY A 84 -12.37 8.77 13.66
C GLY A 84 -11.15 8.94 14.57
N GLU A 85 -11.36 9.15 15.87
CA GLU A 85 -10.25 9.27 16.84
C GLU A 85 -9.56 7.92 17.09
N ALA A 86 -10.33 6.83 17.18
CA ALA A 86 -9.84 5.48 17.50
C ALA A 86 -10.20 4.43 16.43
N ALA A 87 -10.85 4.83 15.34
CA ALA A 87 -11.28 3.92 14.29
C ALA A 87 -10.42 4.09 13.04
N SER A 88 -10.12 2.96 12.39
CA SER A 88 -9.42 2.96 11.11
C SER A 88 -9.91 1.86 10.19
N ARG A 89 -9.81 2.10 8.87
CA ARG A 89 -10.10 1.12 7.83
C ARG A 89 -8.81 0.73 7.12
N VAL A 90 -8.60 -0.56 6.92
CA VAL A 90 -7.41 -1.12 6.26
C VAL A 90 -7.83 -1.84 4.98
N ILE A 91 -7.20 -1.45 3.88
CA ILE A 91 -7.30 -2.09 2.56
C ILE A 91 -5.88 -2.29 2.00
N GLY A 92 -5.72 -3.14 0.99
CA GLY A 92 -4.41 -3.44 0.45
C GLY A 92 -4.40 -4.13 -0.91
N TRP A 93 -3.21 -4.12 -1.52
CA TRP A 93 -2.97 -4.68 -2.85
C TRP A 93 -1.68 -5.49 -2.87
N HIS A 94 -1.68 -6.57 -3.64
CA HIS A 94 -0.45 -7.21 -4.10
C HIS A 94 0.14 -6.41 -5.25
N LEU A 95 1.44 -6.17 -5.20
CA LEU A 95 2.18 -5.40 -6.20
C LEU A 95 3.08 -6.31 -7.03
N GLY A 96 3.11 -6.07 -8.34
CA GLY A 96 4.00 -6.76 -9.27
C GLY A 96 3.72 -6.34 -10.71
N ASP A 97 4.74 -6.38 -11.56
CA ASP A 97 4.64 -6.09 -13.00
C ASP A 97 3.98 -4.73 -13.31
N GLY A 98 4.15 -3.74 -12.41
CA GLY A 98 3.57 -2.41 -12.54
C GLY A 98 2.06 -2.34 -12.28
N ALA A 99 1.47 -3.37 -11.68
CA ALA A 99 0.06 -3.47 -11.35
C ALA A 99 -0.18 -3.64 -9.83
N ALA A 100 -1.39 -3.31 -9.39
CA ALA A 100 -1.90 -3.57 -8.04
C ALA A 100 -3.14 -4.45 -8.10
N ALA A 101 -3.00 -5.71 -7.68
CA ALA A 101 -4.11 -6.65 -7.55
C ALA A 101 -4.77 -6.49 -6.17
N PRO A 102 -6.09 -6.24 -6.09
CA PRO A 102 -6.79 -6.07 -4.82
C PRO A 102 -6.67 -7.27 -3.90
N VAL A 103 -6.42 -7.00 -2.61
CA VAL A 103 -6.49 -8.01 -1.55
C VAL A 103 -7.89 -7.99 -0.94
N SER A 104 -8.46 -9.17 -0.72
CA SER A 104 -9.77 -9.30 -0.09
C SER A 104 -9.68 -9.00 1.41
N ARG A 105 -10.81 -8.63 2.00
CA ARG A 105 -10.96 -8.50 3.45
C ARG A 105 -10.46 -9.73 4.20
N GLY A 106 -10.81 -10.92 3.70
CA GLY A 106 -10.42 -12.19 4.34
C GLY A 106 -8.91 -12.39 4.34
N ALA A 107 -8.25 -12.19 3.20
CA ALA A 107 -6.81 -12.33 3.10
C ALA A 107 -6.05 -11.28 3.94
N LEU A 108 -6.56 -10.05 4.00
CA LEU A 108 -6.02 -9.00 4.87
C LEU A 108 -6.19 -9.34 6.35
N PHE A 109 -7.37 -9.82 6.73
CA PHE A 109 -7.65 -10.27 8.10
C PHE A 109 -6.71 -11.40 8.48
N ASP A 110 -6.59 -12.43 7.65
CA ASP A 110 -5.70 -13.57 7.90
C ASP A 110 -4.24 -13.11 8.04
N ALA A 111 -3.78 -12.17 7.22
CA ALA A 111 -2.41 -11.65 7.28
C ALA A 111 -2.10 -10.85 8.56
N TYR A 112 -3.07 -10.11 9.10
CA TYR A 112 -2.88 -9.28 10.30
C TYR A 112 -3.23 -10.01 11.61
N CYS A 113 -4.09 -11.02 11.53
CA CYS A 113 -4.57 -11.80 12.66
C CYS A 113 -3.89 -13.17 12.76
N THR A 114 -2.71 -13.33 12.15
CA THR A 114 -1.89 -14.55 12.23
C THR A 114 -0.45 -14.18 12.51
N ASP A 115 0.16 -14.82 13.50
CA ASP A 115 1.58 -14.68 13.79
C ASP A 115 2.40 -15.22 12.61
N PRO A 116 3.26 -14.41 11.98
CA PRO A 116 4.00 -14.86 10.80
C PRO A 116 5.09 -15.90 11.10
N ALA A 117 5.52 -16.04 12.36
CA ALA A 117 6.53 -17.02 12.78
C ALA A 117 5.90 -18.35 13.20
N THR A 118 4.76 -18.33 13.91
CA THR A 118 4.13 -19.55 14.46
C THR A 118 2.90 -20.01 13.68
N GLY A 119 2.25 -19.10 12.94
CA GLY A 119 0.96 -19.35 12.30
C GLY A 119 -0.22 -19.31 13.26
N GLU A 120 -0.01 -18.93 14.53
CA GLU A 120 -1.08 -18.87 15.53
C GLU A 120 -1.97 -17.64 15.34
N PRO A 121 -3.28 -17.73 15.65
CA PRO A 121 -4.17 -16.60 15.53
C PRO A 121 -3.83 -15.51 16.55
N ILE A 122 -3.73 -14.28 16.06
CA ILE A 122 -3.58 -13.05 16.85
C ILE A 122 -4.95 -12.34 16.87
N PRO A 123 -5.41 -11.82 18.03
CA PRO A 123 -6.63 -11.03 18.07
C PRO A 123 -6.56 -9.80 17.15
N PRO A 124 -7.64 -9.45 16.44
CA PRO A 124 -7.66 -8.24 15.63
C PRO A 124 -7.49 -6.99 16.50
N GLU A 125 -6.83 -5.98 15.96
CA GLU A 125 -6.69 -4.69 16.62
C GLU A 125 -8.07 -4.04 16.83
N PRO A 126 -8.40 -3.60 18.07
CA PRO A 126 -9.68 -2.96 18.34
C PRO A 126 -9.90 -1.69 17.50
N GLY A 127 -11.09 -1.54 16.93
CA GLY A 127 -11.44 -0.37 16.12
C GLY A 127 -10.90 -0.40 14.69
N VAL A 128 -10.28 -1.50 14.25
CA VAL A 128 -9.82 -1.69 12.88
C VAL A 128 -10.83 -2.46 12.04
N GLU A 129 -11.29 -1.85 10.95
CA GLU A 129 -12.07 -2.49 9.91
C GLU A 129 -11.13 -2.95 8.78
N TYR A 130 -11.04 -4.25 8.54
CA TYR A 130 -10.44 -4.78 7.30
C TYR A 130 -11.51 -4.79 6.22
N ALA A 131 -11.17 -4.33 5.01
CA ALA A 131 -12.11 -4.28 3.91
C ALA A 131 -11.49 -4.72 2.58
N ASP A 132 -12.34 -5.06 1.62
CA ASP A 132 -11.91 -5.36 0.26
C ASP A 132 -11.33 -4.09 -0.38
N ALA A 133 -10.15 -4.22 -0.97
CA ALA A 133 -9.57 -3.14 -1.74
C ALA A 133 -10.32 -2.95 -3.07
N PRO A 134 -10.56 -1.71 -3.51
CA PRO A 134 -11.08 -1.45 -4.85
C PRO A 134 -10.02 -1.74 -5.92
N PRO A 135 -10.43 -1.99 -7.18
CA PRO A 135 -9.50 -2.11 -8.28
C PRO A 135 -8.76 -0.78 -8.52
N VAL A 136 -7.46 -0.87 -8.80
CA VAL A 136 -6.64 0.29 -9.18
C VAL A 136 -6.58 0.37 -10.69
N ARG A 137 -6.82 1.57 -11.23
CA ARG A 137 -6.63 1.88 -12.65
C ARG A 137 -5.37 2.73 -12.79
N VAL A 138 -4.46 2.28 -13.64
CA VAL A 138 -3.21 2.95 -14.03
C VAL A 138 -3.29 3.42 -15.47
#